data_AF-A0A2N0R3P8-F1
#
_entry.id   AF-A0A2N0R3P8-F1
#
_cell.length_a   1.000
_cell.length_b   1.000
_cell.length_c   1.000
_cell.angle_alpha   90.00
_cell.angle_beta   90.00
_cell.angle_gamma   90.00
#
_symmetry.space_group_name_H-M   'P 1'
#
loop_
_entity.id
_entity.type
_entity.pdbx_description
1 polymer ?
#
loop_
_entity_poly.entity_id
_entity_poly.type
_entity_poly.pdbx_seq_one_letter_code
_entity_poly.pdbx_strand_id
1 'polypeptide(L)'
;MGMLTALLVSPFNCRVNIYTDSANCITTFNTRMHLGIVSPRQKLKQSNFLLWDLIFFLINQKNLLVTLFKVPGHSNNLYNDEADTLAKAGAHIREPIIINHKFFAHQSLGFASWNRLHVIDRNVRKWADNVIQPLIFNSMINNKALIPIKKQILDGEIDWTFTREWLNYNNSDAPCSINLSKYHGNKIKKCNFIYPTIDIQQRNYPRLYPLGIIPCIQCSNARDMNAHVGLCIDHSNDVVTLLMEAAYDLYDIIIENSTGISFALRETIESSPLFNITFPGALSQTHPGYLLIHHLVPSDLTVIFYNYIKDKKLRFSIFIKFFTTLMQKIDTHIWAKRSSLIKCWERTLSITKTKKRFYRRRYKKQTVPPSADDTINNDVPQRSYTHRRITATPYFREGGFYDNHAHIRWTSSNFLHSAHWTVYRDCLGFNQIDLFSFINNSYIGNVLDIR
;
A
#
# COMPACT_ATOMS: atom_id res chain seq x y z
N MET A 1 26.95 11.85 10.83
CA MET A 1 27.56 13.19 10.81
C MET A 1 28.62 13.35 11.89
N GLY A 2 28.35 13.08 13.18
CA GLY A 2 29.35 13.26 14.25
C GLY A 2 30.72 12.59 14.01
N MET A 3 30.75 11.35 13.49
CA MET A 3 32.02 10.70 13.11
C MET A 3 32.74 11.44 11.97
N LEU A 4 32.01 11.90 10.94
CA LEU A 4 32.61 12.62 9.82
C LEU A 4 33.29 13.91 10.30
N THR A 5 32.61 14.69 11.14
CA THR A 5 33.14 15.96 11.65
C THR A 5 34.38 15.76 12.51
N ALA A 6 34.43 14.72 13.34
CA ALA A 6 35.63 14.35 14.09
C ALA A 6 36.83 14.02 13.18
N LEU A 7 36.61 13.25 12.11
CA LEU A 7 37.67 12.89 11.15
C LEU A 7 38.10 14.08 10.28
N LEU A 8 37.21 15.03 10.01
CA LEU A 8 37.53 16.25 9.27
C LEU A 8 38.53 17.14 10.03
N VAL A 9 38.40 17.25 11.36
CA VAL A 9 39.31 18.06 12.20
C VAL A 9 40.56 17.29 12.65
N SER A 10 40.57 15.96 12.50
CA SER A 10 41.73 15.14 12.88
C SER A 10 42.96 15.44 11.99
N PRO A 11 44.18 15.50 12.57
CA PRO A 11 45.42 15.68 11.81
C PRO A 11 45.75 14.43 10.97
N PHE A 12 46.72 14.56 10.06
CA PHE A 12 47.22 13.44 9.26
C PHE A 12 47.99 12.45 10.15
N ASN A 13 47.96 11.17 9.77
CA ASN A 13 48.70 10.07 10.40
C ASN A 13 48.40 9.84 11.88
N CYS A 14 47.19 10.17 12.35
CA CYS A 14 46.84 10.00 13.76
C CYS A 14 45.95 8.79 14.02
N ARG A 15 45.98 8.31 15.26
CA ARG A 15 45.03 7.35 15.80
C ARG A 15 43.82 8.10 16.36
N VAL A 16 42.62 7.73 15.92
CA VAL A 16 41.36 8.34 16.35
C VAL A 16 40.51 7.26 17.04
N ASN A 17 40.22 7.46 18.32
CA ASN A 17 39.32 6.61 19.08
C ASN A 17 37.97 7.31 19.20
N ILE A 18 36.92 6.75 18.60
CA ILE A 18 35.57 7.32 18.60
C ILE A 18 34.69 6.52 19.54
N TYR A 19 34.19 7.18 20.58
CA TYR A 19 33.23 6.63 21.51
C TYR A 19 31.82 7.04 21.07
N THR A 20 30.93 6.07 20.85
CA THR A 20 29.57 6.35 20.36
C THR A 20 28.53 5.40 20.94
N ASP A 21 27.33 5.92 21.18
CA ASP A 21 26.16 5.13 21.52
C ASP A 21 25.45 4.51 20.30
N SER A 22 25.83 4.87 19.07
CA SER A 22 25.18 4.38 17.87
C SER A 22 25.69 3.00 17.46
N ALA A 23 25.01 1.94 17.91
CA ALA A 23 25.32 0.57 17.49
C ALA A 23 25.30 0.41 15.96
N ASN A 24 24.32 1.03 15.28
CA ASN A 24 24.22 1.00 13.82
C ASN A 24 25.44 1.63 13.13
N CYS A 25 26.01 2.71 13.70
CA CYS A 25 27.23 3.33 13.18
C CYS A 25 28.42 2.36 13.25
N ILE A 26 28.61 1.72 14.41
CA ILE A 26 29.69 0.73 14.63
C ILE A 26 29.56 -0.45 13.67
N THR A 27 28.36 -1.05 13.59
CA THR A 27 28.10 -2.18 12.71
C THR A 27 28.36 -1.82 11.25
N THR A 28 27.90 -0.66 10.79
CA THR A 28 28.09 -0.22 9.40
C THR A 28 29.56 0.07 9.09
N PHE A 29 30.28 0.71 10.01
CA PHE A 29 31.71 0.97 9.88
C PHE A 29 32.52 -0.33 9.75
N ASN A 30 32.33 -1.28 10.67
CA ASN A 30 33.01 -2.57 10.64
C ASN A 30 32.67 -3.35 9.37
N THR A 31 31.39 -3.34 8.96
CA THR A 31 30.94 -3.98 7.73
C THR A 31 31.68 -3.41 6.52
N ARG A 32 31.83 -2.09 6.41
CA ARG A 32 32.58 -1.44 5.32
C ARG A 32 34.09 -1.71 5.38
N MET A 33 34.69 -1.73 6.57
CA MET A 33 36.11 -2.05 6.76
C MET A 33 36.43 -3.48 6.28
N HIS A 34 35.54 -4.45 6.52
CA HIS A 34 35.78 -5.86 6.19
C HIS A 34 35.34 -6.27 4.77
N LEU A 35 34.40 -5.56 4.15
CA LEU A 35 33.79 -5.98 2.86
C LEU A 35 34.68 -5.79 1.62
N GLY A 36 35.85 -5.15 1.72
CA GLY A 36 36.68 -4.84 0.55
C GLY A 36 35.93 -3.97 -0.47
N ILE A 37 35.98 -4.34 -1.76
CA ILE A 37 35.31 -3.59 -2.83
C ILE A 37 33.79 -3.81 -2.78
N VAL A 38 33.06 -2.79 -2.36
CA VAL A 38 31.58 -2.80 -2.33
C VAL A 38 31.03 -2.68 -3.75
N SER A 39 30.21 -3.64 -4.16
CA SER A 39 29.55 -3.56 -5.47
C SER A 39 28.63 -2.33 -5.57
N PRO A 40 28.45 -1.79 -6.79
CA PRO A 40 27.46 -0.74 -7.06
C PRO A 40 26.09 -0.92 -6.41
N ARG A 41 25.58 -2.15 -6.50
CA ARG A 41 24.25 -2.53 -6.00
C ARG A 41 24.19 -2.51 -4.48
N GLN A 42 25.24 -2.96 -3.80
CA GLN A 42 25.30 -2.92 -2.34
C GLN A 42 25.41 -1.48 -1.85
N LYS A 43 26.23 -0.66 -2.52
CA LYS A 43 26.39 0.77 -2.24
C LYS A 43 25.06 1.52 -2.32
N LEU A 44 24.30 1.34 -3.41
CA LEU A 44 22.98 1.95 -3.59
C LEU A 44 21.89 1.41 -2.64
N LYS A 45 22.14 0.31 -1.92
CA LYS A 45 21.21 -0.20 -0.89
C LYS A 45 21.53 0.37 0.50
N GLN A 46 22.72 0.90 0.70
CA GLN A 46 23.16 1.44 1.98
C GLN A 46 22.62 2.86 2.16
N SER A 47 22.04 3.11 3.34
CA SER A 47 21.65 4.46 3.73
C SER A 47 22.87 5.33 3.99
N ASN A 48 22.79 6.58 3.57
CA ASN A 48 23.84 7.60 3.68
C ASN A 48 25.15 7.18 2.99
N PHE A 49 25.08 6.53 1.83
CA PHE A 49 26.29 5.96 1.20
C PHE A 49 27.34 7.03 0.86
N LEU A 50 26.93 8.27 0.52
CA LEU A 50 27.84 9.39 0.28
C LEU A 50 28.62 9.78 1.54
N LEU A 51 27.95 9.74 2.70
CA LEU A 51 28.58 9.99 4.01
C LEU A 51 29.64 8.94 4.32
N TRP A 52 29.32 7.69 4.08
CA TRP A 52 30.27 6.60 4.27
C TRP A 52 31.45 6.69 3.31
N ASP A 53 31.23 6.99 2.04
CA ASP A 53 32.32 7.15 1.08
C ASP A 53 33.26 8.29 1.49
N LEU A 54 32.72 9.41 1.97
CA LEU A 54 33.53 10.52 2.46
C LEU A 54 34.34 10.17 3.70
N ILE A 55 33.74 9.45 4.65
CA ILE A 55 34.44 8.97 5.85
C ILE A 55 35.64 8.10 5.46
N PHE A 56 35.42 7.09 4.61
CA PHE A 56 36.48 6.17 4.20
C PHE A 56 37.52 6.84 3.29
N PHE A 57 37.10 7.79 2.46
CA PHE A 57 38.00 8.63 1.70
C PHE A 57 38.94 9.42 2.63
N LEU A 58 38.41 10.07 3.67
CA LEU A 58 39.21 10.82 4.64
C LEU A 58 40.16 9.93 5.43
N ILE A 59 39.72 8.74 5.85
CA ILE A 59 40.57 7.77 6.55
C ILE A 59 41.78 7.40 5.69
N ASN A 60 41.55 7.11 4.41
CA ASN A 60 42.62 6.77 3.48
C ASN A 60 43.53 7.98 3.17
N GLN A 61 42.95 9.14 2.84
CA GLN A 61 43.72 10.31 2.45
C GLN A 61 44.57 10.86 3.59
N LYS A 62 44.05 10.85 4.82
CA LYS A 62 44.77 11.31 6.00
C LYS A 62 45.58 10.21 6.70
N ASN A 63 45.56 8.98 6.19
CA ASN A 63 46.19 7.81 6.80
C ASN A 63 45.83 7.66 8.30
N LEU A 64 44.52 7.65 8.60
CA LEU A 64 44.01 7.60 9.97
C LEU A 64 43.87 6.15 10.45
N LEU A 65 44.23 5.89 11.71
CA LEU A 65 43.90 4.64 12.39
C LEU A 65 42.67 4.85 13.27
N VAL A 66 41.49 4.52 12.76
CA VAL A 66 40.22 4.76 13.43
C VAL A 66 39.72 3.51 14.16
N THR A 67 39.38 3.66 15.44
CA THR A 67 38.72 2.61 16.24
C THR A 67 37.44 3.13 16.87
N LEU A 68 36.38 2.31 16.87
CA LEU A 68 35.07 2.67 17.42
C LEU A 68 34.78 1.86 18.69
N PHE A 69 34.34 2.54 19.74
CA PHE A 69 33.94 1.94 21.02
C PHE A 69 32.46 2.22 21.30
N LYS A 70 31.72 1.17 21.66
CA LYS A 70 30.32 1.30 22.07
C LYS A 70 30.25 1.85 23.49
N VAL A 71 29.51 2.94 23.66
CA VAL A 71 29.11 3.46 24.97
C VAL A 71 27.62 3.17 25.18
N PRO A 72 27.17 2.73 26.38
CA PRO A 72 25.73 2.59 26.64
C PRO A 72 25.03 3.95 26.52
N GLY A 73 23.84 3.99 25.93
CA GLY A 73 23.04 5.21 25.91
C GLY A 73 22.51 5.52 27.31
N HIS A 74 22.38 6.80 27.66
CA HIS A 74 21.83 7.25 28.96
C HIS A 74 22.57 6.73 30.19
N SER A 75 23.89 6.49 30.08
CA SER A 75 24.72 6.00 31.20
C SER A 75 25.42 7.11 31.98
N ASN A 76 24.93 8.36 31.91
CA ASN A 76 25.55 9.55 32.51
C ASN A 76 27.04 9.71 32.15
N ASN A 77 27.42 9.37 30.91
CA ASN A 77 28.79 9.59 30.44
C ASN A 77 28.92 11.05 29.99
N LEU A 78 29.67 11.85 30.75
CA LEU A 78 29.81 13.30 30.55
C LEU A 78 30.04 13.69 29.07
N TYR A 79 31.02 13.07 28.41
CA TYR A 79 31.39 13.42 27.03
C TYR A 79 30.36 12.95 26.00
N ASN A 80 29.72 11.79 26.22
CA ASN A 80 28.65 11.33 25.34
C ASN A 80 27.39 12.20 25.50
N ASP A 81 27.05 12.61 26.72
CA ASP A 81 25.91 13.47 27.01
C ASP A 81 26.13 14.88 26.46
N GLU A 82 27.36 15.39 26.52
CA GLU A 82 27.76 16.64 25.84
C GLU A 82 27.62 16.51 24.31
N ALA A 83 28.11 15.41 23.72
CA ALA A 83 27.96 15.16 22.29
C ALA A 83 26.50 15.04 21.85
N ASP A 84 25.63 14.40 22.64
CA ASP A 84 24.19 14.32 22.40
C ASP A 84 23.52 15.70 22.51
N THR A 85 23.93 16.51 23.50
CA THR A 85 23.45 17.89 23.67
C THR A 85 23.81 18.76 22.46
N LEU A 86 25.06 18.68 21.99
CA LEU A 86 25.51 19.37 20.78
C LEU A 86 24.80 18.87 19.52
N ALA A 87 24.56 17.56 19.40
CA ALA A 87 23.80 16.99 18.30
C ALA A 87 22.34 17.48 18.27
N LYS A 88 21.69 17.58 19.44
CA LYS A 88 20.35 18.18 19.59
C LYS A 88 20.33 19.65 19.21
N ALA A 89 21.30 20.43 19.67
CA ALA A 89 21.43 21.83 19.26
C ALA A 89 21.61 21.95 17.73
N GLY A 90 22.45 21.11 17.13
CA GLY A 90 22.66 21.05 15.69
C GLY A 90 21.40 20.66 14.90
N ALA A 91 20.49 19.86 15.47
CA ALA A 91 19.23 19.49 14.82
C ALA A 91 18.26 20.67 14.63
N HIS A 92 18.47 21.78 15.35
CA HIS A 92 17.68 23.02 15.19
C HIS A 92 18.26 23.98 14.15
N ILE A 93 19.45 23.69 13.59
CA ILE A 93 20.05 24.51 12.53
C ILE A 93 19.27 24.25 11.23
N ARG A 94 18.82 25.34 10.58
CA ARG A 94 18.00 25.27 9.36
C ARG A 94 18.80 24.90 8.11
N GLU A 95 20.08 25.25 8.08
CA GLU A 95 21.00 25.02 6.96
C GLU A 95 21.67 23.64 7.11
N PRO A 96 21.30 22.64 6.29
CA PRO A 96 21.87 21.32 6.40
C PRO A 96 23.30 21.27 5.83
N ILE A 97 24.17 20.51 6.48
CA ILE A 97 25.46 20.13 5.91
C ILE A 97 25.23 19.02 4.88
N ILE A 98 25.50 19.31 3.61
CA ILE A 98 25.28 18.39 2.49
C ILE A 98 26.63 17.96 1.91
N ILE A 99 26.77 16.68 1.59
CA ILE A 99 27.99 16.20 0.92
C ILE A 99 27.91 16.54 -0.57
N ASN A 100 28.96 17.18 -1.09
CA ASN A 100 29.05 17.46 -2.51
C ASN A 100 29.31 16.16 -3.28
N HIS A 101 28.24 15.54 -3.78
CA HIS A 101 28.29 14.29 -4.54
C HIS A 101 29.16 14.36 -5.81
N LYS A 102 29.42 15.55 -6.36
CA LYS A 102 30.32 15.72 -7.52
C LYS A 102 31.76 15.36 -7.17
N PHE A 103 32.13 15.46 -5.90
CA PHE A 103 33.43 14.99 -5.40
C PHE A 103 33.68 13.50 -5.74
N PHE A 104 32.61 12.70 -5.78
CA PHE A 104 32.67 11.27 -6.13
C PHE A 104 32.30 10.97 -7.59
N ALA A 105 32.21 11.98 -8.47
CA ALA A 105 31.70 11.81 -9.84
C ALA A 105 32.48 10.75 -10.64
N HIS A 106 33.81 10.64 -10.42
CA HIS A 106 34.66 9.66 -11.09
C HIS A 106 34.48 8.21 -10.60
N GLN A 107 33.83 8.03 -9.44
CA GLN A 107 33.56 6.73 -8.81
C GLN A 107 32.05 6.40 -8.80
N SER A 108 31.24 7.24 -9.44
CA SER A 108 29.78 7.21 -9.31
C SER A 108 29.10 6.33 -10.34
N LEU A 109 28.15 5.55 -9.85
CA LEU A 109 27.11 4.89 -10.62
C LEU A 109 25.91 5.83 -10.60
N GLY A 110 25.36 6.17 -11.76
CA GLY A 110 24.29 7.16 -11.96
C GLY A 110 23.47 7.52 -10.70
N PHE A 111 23.64 8.74 -10.21
CA PHE A 111 22.95 9.24 -9.02
C PHE A 111 21.53 9.68 -9.36
N ALA A 112 20.56 9.26 -8.55
CA ALA A 112 19.20 9.82 -8.57
C ALA A 112 19.16 11.08 -7.70
N SER A 113 18.66 12.18 -8.23
CA SER A 113 18.43 13.41 -7.47
C SER A 113 16.95 13.76 -7.40
N TRP A 114 16.52 14.29 -6.27
CA TRP A 114 15.18 14.85 -6.12
C TRP A 114 15.18 16.32 -6.50
N ASN A 115 14.40 16.70 -7.51
CA ASN A 115 14.27 18.09 -8.00
C ASN A 115 15.60 18.82 -8.27
N ARG A 116 16.68 18.08 -8.58
CA ARG A 116 18.05 18.61 -8.69
C ARG A 116 18.57 19.29 -7.41
N LEU A 117 17.87 19.15 -6.28
CA LEU A 117 18.23 19.74 -5.00
C LEU A 117 19.27 18.88 -4.28
N HIS A 118 18.97 17.59 -4.10
CA HIS A 118 19.83 16.64 -3.38
C HIS A 118 19.87 15.28 -4.06
N VAL A 119 21.03 14.62 -3.96
CA VAL A 119 21.16 13.21 -4.32
C VAL A 119 20.48 12.36 -3.26
N ILE A 120 19.71 11.37 -3.71
CA ILE A 120 19.08 10.38 -2.85
C ILE A 120 20.19 9.43 -2.39
N ASP A 121 20.74 9.69 -1.22
CA ASP A 121 21.89 8.98 -0.63
C ASP A 121 21.48 7.70 0.13
N ARG A 122 20.33 7.14 -0.21
CA ARG A 122 19.73 5.95 0.42
C ARG A 122 19.20 5.00 -0.64
N ASN A 123 18.59 3.90 -0.21
CA ASN A 123 18.00 2.94 -1.13
C ASN A 123 16.90 3.58 -2.00
N VAL A 124 17.26 3.92 -3.24
CA VAL A 124 16.40 4.66 -4.19
C VAL A 124 15.09 3.95 -4.44
N ARG A 125 15.08 2.60 -4.50
CA ARG A 125 13.85 1.82 -4.68
C ARG A 125 12.90 1.99 -3.49
N LYS A 126 13.41 1.80 -2.27
CA LYS A 126 12.59 1.97 -1.05
C LYS A 126 12.12 3.41 -0.89
N TRP A 127 12.98 4.37 -1.23
CA TRP A 127 12.63 5.79 -1.21
C TRP A 127 11.50 6.09 -2.21
N ALA A 128 11.60 5.60 -3.44
CA ALA A 128 10.58 5.79 -4.47
C ALA A 128 9.27 5.09 -4.10
N ASP A 129 9.33 3.85 -3.57
CA ASP A 129 8.16 3.12 -3.10
C ASP A 129 7.39 3.91 -2.03
N ASN A 130 8.08 4.53 -1.07
CA ASN A 130 7.42 5.32 -0.02
C ASN A 130 6.64 6.53 -0.57
N VAL A 131 7.03 7.05 -1.73
CA VAL A 131 6.35 8.18 -2.39
C VAL A 131 5.24 7.69 -3.33
N ILE A 132 5.49 6.61 -4.06
CA ILE A 132 4.60 6.08 -5.10
C ILE A 132 3.43 5.29 -4.50
N GLN A 133 3.63 4.51 -3.44
CA GLN A 133 2.58 3.67 -2.87
C GLN A 133 1.37 4.48 -2.36
N PRO A 134 1.53 5.62 -1.66
CA PRO A 134 0.42 6.50 -1.32
C PRO A 134 -0.34 7.03 -2.55
N LEU A 135 0.35 7.36 -3.65
CA LEU A 135 -0.30 7.79 -4.89
C LEU A 135 -1.16 6.69 -5.49
N ILE A 136 -0.62 5.47 -5.55
CA ILE A 136 -1.33 4.30 -6.06
C ILE A 136 -2.56 4.03 -5.18
N PHE A 137 -2.41 4.08 -3.87
CA PHE A 137 -3.52 3.89 -2.93
C PHE A 137 -4.58 4.98 -3.10
N ASN A 138 -4.19 6.26 -3.17
CA ASN A 138 -5.10 7.39 -3.39
C ASN A 138 -5.88 7.22 -4.70
N SER A 139 -5.20 6.80 -5.77
CA SER A 139 -5.83 6.51 -7.06
C SER A 139 -6.83 5.35 -6.96
N MET A 140 -6.47 4.30 -6.21
CA MET A 140 -7.32 3.13 -6.00
C MET A 140 -8.61 3.49 -5.25
N ILE A 141 -8.52 4.16 -4.10
CA ILE A 141 -9.71 4.50 -3.29
C ILE A 141 -10.65 5.49 -3.99
N ASN A 142 -10.12 6.30 -4.91
CA ASN A 142 -10.89 7.27 -5.67
C ASN A 142 -11.49 6.70 -6.96
N ASN A 143 -11.27 5.42 -7.25
CA ASN A 143 -11.81 4.78 -8.43
C ASN A 143 -13.34 4.75 -8.41
N LYS A 144 -13.99 5.14 -9.53
CA LYS A 144 -15.46 5.13 -9.66
C LYS A 144 -16.10 3.78 -9.33
N ALA A 145 -15.38 2.68 -9.54
CA ALA A 145 -15.88 1.35 -9.18
C ALA A 145 -16.13 1.19 -7.67
N LEU A 146 -15.43 1.96 -6.83
CA LEU A 146 -15.56 1.92 -5.36
C LEU A 146 -16.61 2.90 -4.82
N ILE A 147 -17.35 3.62 -5.68
CA ILE A 147 -18.47 4.48 -5.25
C ILE A 147 -19.43 3.77 -4.28
N PRO A 148 -19.78 2.48 -4.46
CA PRO A 148 -20.68 1.78 -3.53
C PRO A 148 -20.17 1.74 -2.09
N ILE A 149 -18.86 1.82 -1.85
CA ILE A 149 -18.28 1.78 -0.50
C ILE A 149 -17.59 3.08 -0.12
N LYS A 150 -17.81 4.16 -0.87
CA LYS A 150 -17.13 5.44 -0.65
C LYS A 150 -17.27 5.94 0.79
N LYS A 151 -18.49 5.89 1.33
CA LYS A 151 -18.76 6.34 2.71
C LYS A 151 -17.93 5.54 3.71
N GLN A 152 -17.98 4.21 3.62
CA GLN A 152 -17.22 3.29 4.47
C GLN A 152 -15.70 3.50 4.37
N ILE A 153 -15.19 3.86 3.19
CA ILE A 153 -13.77 4.25 3.02
C ILE A 153 -13.46 5.54 3.79
N LEU A 154 -14.31 6.57 3.65
CA LEU A 154 -14.11 7.87 4.29
C LEU A 154 -14.24 7.80 5.82
N ASP A 155 -15.15 6.96 6.30
CA ASP A 155 -15.45 6.78 7.72
C ASP A 155 -14.44 5.83 8.41
N GLY A 156 -13.46 5.27 7.67
CA GLY A 156 -12.42 4.41 8.23
C GLY A 156 -12.91 3.00 8.60
N GLU A 157 -14.00 2.53 8.01
CA GLU A 157 -14.62 1.23 8.32
C GLU A 157 -13.88 0.02 7.72
N ILE A 158 -12.83 0.25 6.92
CA ILE A 158 -12.01 -0.81 6.31
C ILE A 158 -10.63 -0.85 6.94
N ASP A 159 -10.27 -1.98 7.54
CA ASP A 159 -8.89 -2.23 7.95
C ASP A 159 -8.07 -2.67 6.73
N TRP A 160 -7.43 -1.69 6.11
CA TRP A 160 -6.59 -1.89 4.96
C TRP A 160 -5.30 -2.67 5.26
N THR A 161 -4.88 -2.78 6.53
CA THR A 161 -3.72 -3.59 6.92
C THR A 161 -4.09 -5.07 6.82
N PHE A 162 -5.17 -5.48 7.48
CA PHE A 162 -5.69 -6.84 7.41
C PHE A 162 -6.19 -7.19 6.02
N THR A 163 -6.83 -6.25 5.32
CA THR A 163 -7.23 -6.43 3.92
C THR A 163 -6.02 -6.72 3.05
N ARG A 164 -4.90 -6.00 3.21
CA ARG A 164 -3.67 -6.27 2.45
C ARG A 164 -3.11 -7.65 2.77
N GLU A 165 -3.06 -8.04 4.04
CA GLU A 165 -2.61 -9.38 4.44
C GLU A 165 -3.48 -10.47 3.79
N TRP A 166 -4.80 -10.30 3.79
CA TRP A 166 -5.72 -11.23 3.13
C TRP A 166 -5.55 -11.31 1.60
N LEU A 167 -5.41 -10.16 0.93
CA LEU A 167 -5.26 -10.10 -0.52
C LEU A 167 -3.94 -10.74 -0.98
N ASN A 168 -2.89 -10.62 -0.17
CA ASN A 168 -1.57 -11.20 -0.42
C ASN A 168 -1.44 -12.65 0.06
N TYR A 169 -2.35 -13.14 0.92
CA TYR A 169 -2.28 -14.50 1.43
C TYR A 169 -2.43 -15.54 0.31
N ASN A 170 -1.41 -16.41 0.24
CA ASN A 170 -1.35 -17.57 -0.64
C ASN A 170 -1.72 -18.82 0.16
N ASN A 171 -2.77 -19.52 -0.27
CA ASN A 171 -3.25 -20.75 0.34
C ASN A 171 -2.58 -22.02 -0.23
N SER A 172 -1.55 -21.86 -1.06
CA SER A 172 -0.82 -22.96 -1.68
C SER A 172 0.68 -22.85 -1.38
N ASP A 173 1.36 -23.99 -1.29
CA ASP A 173 2.81 -24.03 -1.09
C ASP A 173 3.59 -23.59 -2.34
N ALA A 174 2.92 -23.55 -3.49
CA ALA A 174 3.52 -23.13 -4.75
C ALA A 174 3.64 -21.59 -4.81
N PRO A 175 4.82 -21.04 -5.14
CA PRO A 175 5.00 -19.59 -5.22
C PRO A 175 4.32 -18.96 -6.45
N CYS A 176 4.11 -19.74 -7.52
CA CYS A 176 3.41 -19.29 -8.72
C CYS A 176 2.66 -20.46 -9.36
N SER A 177 1.36 -20.27 -9.60
CA SER A 177 0.57 -21.19 -10.42
C SER A 177 -0.58 -20.45 -11.12
N ILE A 178 -1.12 -21.06 -12.17
CA ILE A 178 -2.30 -20.53 -12.87
C ILE A 178 -3.51 -20.48 -11.92
N ASN A 179 -3.64 -21.48 -11.04
CA ASN A 179 -4.73 -21.54 -10.07
C ASN A 179 -4.58 -20.44 -9.01
N LEU A 180 -3.36 -20.21 -8.52
CA LEU A 180 -3.03 -19.13 -7.60
C LEU A 180 -3.30 -17.75 -8.22
N SER A 181 -2.92 -17.55 -9.49
CA SER A 181 -3.19 -16.32 -10.23
C SER A 181 -4.68 -16.05 -10.38
N LYS A 182 -5.49 -17.09 -10.63
CA LYS A 182 -6.96 -16.98 -10.68
C LYS A 182 -7.53 -16.66 -9.28
N TYR A 183 -7.01 -17.30 -8.24
CA TYR A 183 -7.42 -17.08 -6.86
C TYR A 183 -7.19 -15.63 -6.42
N HIS A 184 -5.96 -15.10 -6.53
CA HIS A 184 -5.69 -13.69 -6.23
C HIS A 184 -6.46 -12.74 -7.15
N GLY A 185 -6.52 -13.06 -8.45
CA GLY A 185 -7.26 -12.26 -9.41
C GLY A 185 -8.74 -12.14 -9.06
N ASN A 186 -9.36 -13.17 -8.48
CA ASN A 186 -10.74 -13.13 -8.03
C ASN A 186 -10.90 -12.24 -6.80
N LYS A 187 -10.05 -12.36 -5.79
CA LYS A 187 -10.05 -11.48 -4.60
C LYS A 187 -9.95 -10.00 -5.02
N ILE A 188 -8.95 -9.67 -5.85
CA ILE A 188 -8.69 -8.31 -6.32
C ILE A 188 -9.88 -7.77 -7.12
N LYS A 189 -10.50 -8.60 -7.98
CA LYS A 189 -11.65 -8.14 -8.77
C LYS A 189 -12.88 -7.85 -7.92
N LYS A 190 -13.14 -8.65 -6.89
CA LYS A 190 -14.29 -8.47 -5.99
C LYS A 190 -14.13 -7.23 -5.11
N CYS A 191 -12.95 -7.02 -4.54
CA CYS A 191 -12.69 -5.82 -3.72
C CYS A 191 -12.66 -4.52 -4.54
N ASN A 192 -12.41 -4.62 -5.85
CA ASN A 192 -12.45 -3.48 -6.78
C ASN A 192 -13.78 -3.35 -7.54
N PHE A 193 -14.82 -4.13 -7.21
CA PHE A 193 -16.12 -4.08 -7.90
C PHE A 193 -16.04 -4.24 -9.43
N ILE A 194 -15.10 -5.07 -9.89
CA ILE A 194 -14.88 -5.39 -11.31
C ILE A 194 -14.98 -6.89 -11.59
N TYR A 195 -15.59 -7.66 -10.68
CA TYR A 195 -15.85 -9.07 -10.92
C TYR A 195 -16.86 -9.22 -12.07
N PRO A 196 -16.72 -10.21 -12.97
CA PRO A 196 -17.52 -10.32 -14.20
C PRO A 196 -19.02 -10.59 -13.99
N THR A 197 -19.76 -9.58 -13.52
CA THR A 197 -21.23 -9.51 -13.44
C THR A 197 -21.86 -9.28 -14.80
N ILE A 198 -23.17 -9.46 -14.93
CA ILE A 198 -23.85 -9.44 -16.23
C ILE A 198 -23.74 -8.07 -16.90
N ASP A 199 -23.88 -6.98 -16.17
CA ASP A 199 -23.63 -5.63 -16.71
C ASP A 199 -22.24 -5.48 -17.37
N ILE A 200 -21.20 -6.02 -16.74
CA ILE A 200 -19.83 -6.01 -17.27
C ILE A 200 -19.71 -6.94 -18.47
N GLN A 201 -20.34 -8.13 -18.43
CA GLN A 201 -20.34 -9.06 -19.55
C GLN A 201 -21.08 -8.48 -20.77
N GLN A 202 -22.24 -7.87 -20.56
CA GLN A 202 -23.03 -7.18 -21.58
C GLN A 202 -22.23 -6.04 -22.20
N ARG A 203 -21.58 -5.20 -21.38
CA ARG A 203 -20.69 -4.14 -21.89
C ARG A 203 -19.55 -4.68 -22.75
N ASN A 204 -18.94 -5.80 -22.36
CA ASN A 204 -17.79 -6.38 -23.06
C ASN A 204 -18.19 -7.20 -24.30
N TYR A 205 -19.42 -7.73 -24.34
CA TYR A 205 -19.95 -8.61 -25.37
C TYR A 205 -21.36 -8.20 -25.84
N PRO A 206 -21.58 -6.94 -26.26
CA PRO A 206 -22.93 -6.37 -26.46
C PRO A 206 -23.79 -7.11 -27.49
N ARG A 207 -23.17 -7.83 -28.43
CA ARG A 207 -23.90 -8.63 -29.44
C ARG A 207 -24.28 -10.04 -28.95
N LEU A 208 -23.81 -10.47 -27.78
CA LEU A 208 -24.16 -11.77 -27.20
C LEU A 208 -25.29 -11.67 -26.17
N TYR A 209 -25.47 -10.49 -25.55
CA TYR A 209 -26.43 -10.28 -24.49
C TYR A 209 -27.65 -9.50 -25.00
N PRO A 210 -28.84 -9.67 -24.39
CA PRO A 210 -30.00 -8.83 -24.69
C PRO A 210 -29.68 -7.34 -24.51
N LEU A 211 -30.37 -6.50 -25.28
CA LEU A 211 -30.33 -5.04 -25.10
C LEU A 211 -31.12 -4.63 -23.85
N GLY A 212 -30.79 -3.47 -23.28
CA GLY A 212 -31.46 -2.95 -22.09
C GLY A 212 -30.87 -3.44 -20.77
N ILE A 213 -31.56 -3.14 -19.67
CA ILE A 213 -31.12 -3.52 -18.32
C ILE A 213 -31.44 -4.99 -18.09
N ILE A 214 -30.44 -5.77 -17.68
CA ILE A 214 -30.64 -7.17 -17.31
C ILE A 214 -30.78 -7.25 -15.78
N PRO A 215 -31.93 -7.75 -15.26
CA PRO A 215 -32.14 -7.87 -13.83
C PRO A 215 -31.25 -8.99 -13.24
N CYS A 216 -31.08 -8.95 -11.93
CA CYS A 216 -30.43 -10.00 -11.15
C CYS A 216 -31.14 -11.33 -11.38
N ILE A 217 -30.40 -12.36 -11.80
CA ILE A 217 -30.95 -13.71 -12.10
C ILE A 217 -31.53 -14.39 -10.86
N GLN A 218 -31.17 -13.91 -9.67
CA GLN A 218 -31.69 -14.39 -8.40
C GLN A 218 -32.97 -13.61 -8.07
N CYS A 219 -32.84 -12.39 -7.55
CA CYS A 219 -34.01 -11.70 -7.01
C CYS A 219 -34.92 -11.03 -8.05
N SER A 220 -34.47 -10.85 -9.28
CA SER A 220 -35.17 -10.11 -10.35
C SER A 220 -35.53 -8.64 -10.04
N ASN A 221 -35.19 -8.11 -8.86
CA ASN A 221 -35.65 -6.80 -8.37
C ASN A 221 -34.70 -5.63 -8.66
N ALA A 222 -33.45 -5.91 -9.04
CA ALA A 222 -32.44 -4.89 -9.29
C ALA A 222 -31.56 -5.29 -10.49
N ARG A 223 -30.83 -4.32 -11.05
CA ARG A 223 -29.86 -4.57 -12.12
C ARG A 223 -28.73 -5.49 -11.62
N ASP A 224 -28.36 -6.48 -12.41
CA ASP A 224 -27.21 -7.34 -12.09
C ASP A 224 -25.90 -6.57 -12.28
N MET A 225 -25.31 -6.14 -11.16
CA MET A 225 -24.02 -5.46 -11.09
C MET A 225 -23.29 -5.78 -9.78
N ASN A 226 -22.00 -5.47 -9.71
CA ASN A 226 -21.18 -5.77 -8.52
C ASN A 226 -21.77 -5.18 -7.24
N ALA A 227 -22.24 -3.93 -7.29
CA ALA A 227 -22.82 -3.24 -6.13
C ALA A 227 -24.04 -3.96 -5.55
N HIS A 228 -24.80 -4.67 -6.37
CA HIS A 228 -26.01 -5.37 -5.95
C HIS A 228 -25.75 -6.73 -5.29
N VAL A 229 -24.61 -7.39 -5.59
CA VAL A 229 -24.39 -8.80 -5.18
C VAL A 229 -24.57 -9.01 -3.68
N GLY A 230 -24.00 -8.14 -2.85
CA GLY A 230 -24.14 -8.20 -1.40
C GLY A 230 -25.48 -7.69 -0.86
N LEU A 231 -26.28 -7.02 -1.68
CA LEU A 231 -27.59 -6.43 -1.33
C LEU A 231 -28.77 -7.26 -1.87
N CYS A 232 -28.49 -8.40 -2.50
CA CYS A 232 -29.52 -9.25 -3.08
C CYS A 232 -30.35 -9.92 -1.98
N ILE A 233 -31.67 -9.73 -2.01
CA ILE A 233 -32.59 -10.29 -1.01
C ILE A 233 -32.51 -11.84 -0.94
N ASP A 234 -32.21 -12.51 -2.05
CA ASP A 234 -32.05 -13.96 -2.10
C ASP A 234 -30.82 -14.48 -1.35
N HIS A 235 -29.90 -13.59 -0.95
CA HIS A 235 -28.77 -13.93 -0.10
C HIS A 235 -29.03 -13.68 1.39
N SER A 236 -30.18 -13.10 1.77
CA SER A 236 -30.38 -12.59 3.15
C SER A 236 -30.24 -13.69 4.20
N ASN A 237 -30.93 -14.82 4.00
CA ASN A 237 -30.83 -15.96 4.92
C ASN A 237 -29.41 -16.55 4.94
N ASP A 238 -28.78 -16.70 3.76
CA ASP A 238 -27.40 -17.16 3.65
C ASP A 238 -26.46 -16.22 4.43
N VAL A 239 -26.62 -14.90 4.33
CA VAL A 239 -25.80 -13.89 5.03
C VAL A 239 -26.01 -13.95 6.53
N VAL A 240 -27.26 -14.07 7.02
CA VAL A 240 -27.56 -14.21 8.46
C VAL A 240 -26.87 -15.45 9.02
N THR A 241 -27.05 -16.60 8.38
CA THR A 241 -26.40 -17.86 8.80
C THR A 241 -24.88 -17.73 8.78
N LEU A 242 -24.30 -17.14 7.73
CA LEU A 242 -22.86 -16.91 7.62
C LEU A 242 -22.32 -16.03 8.74
N LEU A 243 -22.99 -14.93 9.08
CA LEU A 243 -22.55 -14.02 10.14
C LEU A 243 -22.68 -14.67 11.53
N MET A 244 -23.75 -15.44 11.78
CA MET A 244 -23.91 -16.20 13.02
C MET A 244 -22.80 -17.23 13.19
N GLU A 245 -22.56 -18.07 12.18
CA GLU A 245 -21.47 -19.05 12.21
C GLU A 245 -20.11 -18.38 12.37
N ALA A 246 -19.88 -17.25 11.67
CA ALA A 246 -18.64 -16.50 11.78
C ALA A 246 -18.42 -15.94 13.20
N ALA A 247 -19.48 -15.54 13.91
CA ALA A 247 -19.38 -15.10 15.30
C ALA A 247 -18.93 -16.25 16.21
N TYR A 248 -19.49 -17.45 16.04
CA TYR A 248 -19.09 -18.65 16.78
C TYR A 248 -17.65 -19.08 16.44
N ASP A 249 -17.32 -19.19 15.16
CA ASP A 249 -15.97 -19.55 14.69
C ASP A 249 -14.92 -18.54 15.21
N LEU A 250 -15.28 -17.26 15.31
CA LEU A 250 -14.41 -16.21 15.85
C LEU A 250 -14.23 -16.32 17.36
N TYR A 251 -15.30 -16.64 18.09
CA TYR A 251 -15.25 -16.85 19.54
C TYR A 251 -14.31 -18.01 19.88
N ASP A 252 -14.50 -19.16 19.24
CA ASP A 252 -13.70 -20.36 19.48
C ASP A 252 -12.22 -20.13 19.17
N ILE A 253 -11.92 -19.54 18.00
CA ILE A 253 -10.53 -19.35 17.57
C ILE A 253 -9.78 -18.34 18.47
N ILE A 254 -10.47 -17.35 19.03
CA ILE A 254 -9.86 -16.39 19.95
C ILE A 254 -9.63 -17.04 21.31
N ILE A 255 -10.61 -17.78 21.85
CA ILE A 255 -10.46 -18.46 23.15
C ILE A 255 -9.31 -19.44 23.14
N GLU A 256 -9.21 -20.28 22.10
CA GLU A 256 -8.12 -21.25 21.96
C GLU A 256 -6.72 -20.62 21.97
N ASN A 257 -6.61 -19.33 21.65
CA ASN A 257 -5.34 -18.64 21.44
C ASN A 257 -5.14 -17.41 22.35
N SER A 258 -6.02 -17.19 23.32
CA SER A 258 -5.94 -16.07 24.26
C SER A 258 -5.49 -16.55 25.64
N THR A 259 -4.54 -15.83 26.24
CA THR A 259 -4.06 -16.10 27.60
C THR A 259 -4.99 -15.42 28.60
N GLY A 260 -6.06 -16.11 28.98
CA GLY A 260 -7.04 -15.64 29.97
C GLY A 260 -8.46 -15.60 29.40
N ILE A 261 -9.39 -16.24 30.09
CA ILE A 261 -10.82 -16.26 29.72
C ILE A 261 -11.36 -14.85 29.88
N SER A 262 -11.55 -14.13 28.77
CA SER A 262 -12.30 -12.88 28.83
C SER A 262 -13.79 -13.19 28.75
N PHE A 263 -14.46 -13.15 29.89
CA PHE A 263 -15.93 -13.23 29.96
C PHE A 263 -16.61 -12.20 29.04
N ALA A 264 -15.92 -11.09 28.76
CA ALA A 264 -16.38 -10.01 27.87
C ALA A 264 -16.21 -10.30 26.35
N LEU A 265 -15.54 -11.39 25.94
CA LEU A 265 -15.34 -11.68 24.50
C LEU A 265 -16.67 -11.90 23.79
N ARG A 266 -17.56 -12.70 24.39
CA ARG A 266 -18.88 -12.97 23.84
C ARG A 266 -19.68 -11.69 23.66
N GLU A 267 -19.74 -10.87 24.71
CA GLU A 267 -20.42 -9.56 24.67
C GLU A 267 -19.80 -8.62 23.62
N THR A 268 -18.48 -8.63 23.46
CA THR A 268 -17.78 -7.80 22.45
C THR A 268 -18.12 -8.25 21.02
N ILE A 269 -18.24 -9.56 20.78
CA ILE A 269 -18.65 -10.09 19.47
C ILE A 269 -20.13 -9.77 19.22
N GLU A 270 -21.01 -10.04 20.18
CA GLU A 270 -22.46 -9.84 20.07
C GLU A 270 -22.84 -8.34 19.91
N SER A 271 -22.09 -7.43 20.54
CA SER A 271 -22.28 -5.98 20.40
C SER A 271 -21.63 -5.38 19.15
N SER A 272 -20.83 -6.15 18.40
CA SER A 272 -20.17 -5.66 17.20
C SER A 272 -21.18 -5.37 16.08
N PRO A 273 -21.13 -4.19 15.43
CA PRO A 273 -21.96 -3.88 14.27
C PRO A 273 -21.86 -4.91 13.13
N LEU A 274 -20.74 -5.62 13.03
CA LEU A 274 -20.52 -6.65 12.02
C LEU A 274 -21.45 -7.87 12.21
N PHE A 275 -21.72 -8.26 13.45
CA PHE A 275 -22.51 -9.44 13.77
C PHE A 275 -23.98 -9.11 14.06
N ASN A 276 -24.40 -7.87 13.81
CA ASN A 276 -25.78 -7.46 13.95
C ASN A 276 -26.64 -8.02 12.79
N ILE A 277 -27.36 -9.11 13.08
CA ILE A 277 -28.26 -9.78 12.11
C ILE A 277 -29.71 -9.26 12.13
N THR A 278 -30.02 -8.20 12.89
CA THR A 278 -31.41 -7.74 13.12
C THR A 278 -31.97 -6.82 12.02
N PHE A 279 -31.47 -6.92 10.79
CA PHE A 279 -31.91 -6.07 9.68
C PHE A 279 -33.16 -6.63 8.96
N PRO A 280 -34.13 -5.78 8.57
CA PRO A 280 -35.32 -6.22 7.87
C PRO A 280 -35.00 -6.53 6.41
N GLY A 281 -35.03 -7.81 6.05
CA GLY A 281 -34.85 -8.26 4.66
C GLY A 281 -33.37 -8.29 4.24
N ALA A 282 -33.03 -7.53 3.20
CA ALA A 282 -31.70 -7.58 2.59
C ALA A 282 -30.66 -6.84 3.43
N LEU A 283 -29.40 -7.28 3.32
CA LEU A 283 -28.27 -6.61 3.94
C LEU A 283 -28.18 -5.15 3.46
N SER A 284 -28.05 -4.20 4.40
CA SER A 284 -27.83 -2.79 4.05
C SER A 284 -26.42 -2.58 3.49
N GLN A 285 -26.29 -1.64 2.55
CA GLN A 285 -24.99 -1.22 2.00
C GLN A 285 -24.07 -0.61 3.06
N THR A 286 -24.61 -0.07 4.15
CA THR A 286 -23.82 0.47 5.27
C THR A 286 -23.40 -0.59 6.28
N HIS A 287 -23.91 -1.82 6.18
CA HIS A 287 -23.59 -2.87 7.13
C HIS A 287 -22.15 -3.37 6.88
N PRO A 288 -21.30 -3.58 7.92
CA PRO A 288 -19.92 -4.03 7.74
C PRO A 288 -19.79 -5.36 6.98
N GLY A 289 -20.77 -6.25 7.14
CA GLY A 289 -20.87 -7.49 6.36
C GLY A 289 -20.88 -7.30 4.84
N TYR A 290 -21.31 -6.14 4.32
CA TYR A 290 -21.24 -5.83 2.90
C TYR A 290 -19.80 -5.78 2.40
N LEU A 291 -18.87 -5.27 3.21
CA LEU A 291 -17.43 -5.25 2.90
C LEU A 291 -16.86 -6.67 2.80
N LEU A 292 -17.28 -7.59 3.69
CA LEU A 292 -16.83 -8.98 3.68
C LEU A 292 -17.17 -9.70 2.36
N ILE A 293 -18.39 -9.48 1.84
CA ILE A 293 -18.84 -10.05 0.56
C ILE A 293 -17.91 -9.62 -0.59
N HIS A 294 -17.29 -8.45 -0.46
CA HIS A 294 -16.33 -7.89 -1.41
C HIS A 294 -14.86 -8.16 -1.04
N HIS A 295 -14.56 -9.10 -0.12
CA HIS A 295 -13.20 -9.42 0.35
C HIS A 295 -12.44 -8.22 0.97
N LEU A 296 -13.16 -7.26 1.53
CA LEU A 296 -12.61 -6.18 2.35
C LEU A 296 -12.81 -6.53 3.81
N VAL A 297 -11.84 -6.22 4.66
CA VAL A 297 -11.88 -6.56 6.08
C VAL A 297 -12.44 -5.36 6.85
N PRO A 298 -13.61 -5.48 7.52
CA PRO A 298 -14.15 -4.41 8.33
C PRO A 298 -13.29 -4.13 9.56
N SER A 299 -13.18 -2.85 9.94
CA SER A 299 -12.48 -2.42 11.15
C SER A 299 -13.12 -3.02 12.42
N ASP A 300 -14.44 -3.20 12.44
CA ASP A 300 -15.17 -3.87 13.55
C ASP A 300 -14.61 -5.25 13.86
N LEU A 301 -14.21 -6.02 12.83
CA LEU A 301 -13.62 -7.34 13.01
C LEU A 301 -12.22 -7.24 13.60
N THR A 302 -11.39 -6.33 13.08
CA THR A 302 -9.97 -6.29 13.44
C THR A 302 -9.76 -5.73 14.83
N VAL A 303 -10.62 -4.82 15.29
CA VAL A 303 -10.64 -4.32 16.69
C VAL A 303 -10.70 -5.48 17.67
N ILE A 304 -11.53 -6.50 17.40
CA ILE A 304 -11.62 -7.70 18.25
C ILE A 304 -10.25 -8.41 18.31
N PHE A 305 -9.61 -8.62 17.15
CA PHE A 305 -8.25 -9.21 17.11
C PHE A 305 -7.20 -8.37 17.86
N TYR A 306 -7.26 -7.04 17.76
CA TYR A 306 -6.36 -6.13 18.49
C TYR A 306 -6.60 -6.16 20.01
N ASN A 307 -7.85 -6.31 20.43
CA ASN A 307 -8.22 -6.34 21.84
C ASN A 307 -7.74 -7.62 22.52
N TYR A 308 -7.90 -8.78 21.87
CA TYR A 308 -7.66 -10.08 22.49
C TYR A 308 -6.31 -10.72 22.14
N ILE A 309 -5.71 -10.41 21.00
CA ILE A 309 -4.42 -10.97 20.58
C ILE A 309 -3.36 -9.86 20.46
N LYS A 310 -2.54 -9.73 21.51
CA LYS A 310 -1.49 -8.70 21.59
C LYS A 310 -0.28 -9.01 20.71
N ASP A 311 0.12 -10.28 20.63
CA ASP A 311 1.23 -10.67 19.75
C ASP A 311 0.86 -10.49 18.28
N LYS A 312 1.65 -9.68 17.57
CA LYS A 312 1.37 -9.30 16.19
C LYS A 312 1.43 -10.49 15.24
N LYS A 313 2.39 -11.40 15.41
CA LYS A 313 2.59 -12.54 14.49
C LYS A 313 1.45 -13.54 14.66
N LEU A 314 1.13 -13.88 15.90
CA LEU A 314 0.03 -14.76 16.27
C LEU A 314 -1.30 -14.18 15.78
N ARG A 315 -1.55 -12.89 15.99
CA ARG A 315 -2.78 -12.22 15.54
C ARG A 315 -3.03 -12.39 14.04
N PHE A 316 -2.03 -12.11 13.19
CA PHE A 316 -2.20 -12.28 11.75
C PHE A 316 -2.34 -13.75 11.34
N SER A 317 -1.64 -14.67 12.01
CA SER A 317 -1.78 -16.11 11.77
C SER A 317 -3.22 -16.59 12.02
N ILE A 318 -3.76 -16.27 13.20
CA ILE A 318 -5.13 -16.64 13.59
C ILE A 318 -6.16 -15.97 12.68
N PHE A 319 -5.98 -14.68 12.41
CA PHE A 319 -6.85 -13.95 11.49
C PHE A 319 -6.91 -14.62 10.12
N ILE A 320 -5.77 -15.00 9.54
CA ILE A 320 -5.76 -15.65 8.23
C ILE A 320 -6.46 -17.01 8.29
N LYS A 321 -6.28 -17.79 9.36
CA LYS A 321 -6.98 -19.07 9.56
C LYS A 321 -8.50 -18.86 9.58
N PHE A 322 -8.99 -17.94 10.42
CA PHE A 322 -10.41 -17.58 10.50
C PHE A 322 -10.97 -17.06 9.17
N PHE A 323 -10.31 -16.05 8.60
CA PHE A 323 -10.80 -15.34 7.42
C PHE A 323 -10.77 -16.21 6.17
N THR A 324 -9.86 -17.19 6.08
CA THR A 324 -9.86 -18.17 5.00
C THR A 324 -11.14 -19.00 5.01
N THR A 325 -11.54 -19.53 6.16
CA THR A 325 -12.78 -20.31 6.32
C THR A 325 -13.99 -19.45 6.01
N LEU A 326 -14.07 -18.24 6.58
CA LEU A 326 -15.16 -17.30 6.33
C LEU A 326 -15.33 -16.97 4.84
N MET A 327 -14.24 -16.61 4.17
CA MET A 327 -14.28 -16.25 2.75
C MET A 327 -14.62 -17.43 1.85
N GLN A 328 -14.24 -18.67 2.22
CA GLN A 328 -14.69 -19.87 1.51
C GLN A 328 -16.20 -20.07 1.60
N LYS A 329 -16.78 -19.87 2.79
CA LYS A 329 -18.24 -19.94 2.99
C LYS A 329 -18.94 -18.85 2.19
N ILE A 330 -18.51 -17.59 2.29
CA ILE A 330 -19.04 -16.46 1.50
C ILE A 330 -18.96 -16.75 -0.01
N ASP A 331 -17.82 -17.20 -0.50
CA ASP A 331 -17.64 -17.47 -1.92
C ASP A 331 -18.54 -18.60 -2.43
N THR A 332 -18.78 -19.60 -1.60
CA THR A 332 -19.64 -20.75 -1.95
C THR A 332 -21.12 -20.33 -2.00
N HIS A 333 -21.60 -19.70 -0.93
CA HIS A 333 -23.03 -19.39 -0.79
C HIS A 333 -23.48 -18.19 -1.63
N ILE A 334 -22.59 -17.23 -1.90
CA ILE A 334 -22.94 -16.00 -2.63
C ILE A 334 -22.40 -16.08 -4.06
N TRP A 335 -21.08 -16.05 -4.23
CA TRP A 335 -20.47 -15.87 -5.54
C TRP A 335 -20.59 -17.10 -6.45
N ALA A 336 -20.42 -18.31 -5.91
CA ALA A 336 -20.47 -19.56 -6.68
C ALA A 336 -21.92 -19.94 -7.03
N LYS A 337 -22.85 -19.84 -6.07
CA LYS A 337 -24.30 -19.99 -6.29
C LYS A 337 -24.77 -19.07 -7.43
N ARG A 338 -24.50 -17.76 -7.32
CA ARG A 338 -24.80 -16.77 -8.36
C ARG A 338 -24.16 -17.13 -9.71
N SER A 339 -22.86 -17.45 -9.71
CA SER A 339 -22.13 -17.78 -10.94
C SER A 339 -22.68 -19.04 -11.62
N SER A 340 -23.25 -19.98 -10.87
CA SER A 340 -23.91 -21.17 -11.41
C SER A 340 -25.20 -20.80 -12.13
N LEU A 341 -26.07 -20.03 -11.46
CA LEU A 341 -27.35 -19.57 -12.03
C LEU A 341 -27.17 -18.77 -13.31
N ILE A 342 -26.17 -17.89 -13.34
CA ILE A 342 -25.85 -17.09 -14.53
C ILE A 342 -25.36 -17.97 -15.67
N LYS A 343 -24.57 -19.01 -15.40
CA LYS A 343 -24.16 -19.95 -16.45
C LYS A 343 -25.37 -20.71 -17.01
N CYS A 344 -26.34 -21.08 -16.17
CA CYS A 344 -27.57 -21.71 -16.63
C CYS A 344 -28.38 -20.75 -17.50
N TRP A 345 -28.58 -19.52 -17.07
CA TRP A 345 -29.25 -18.49 -17.86
C TRP A 345 -28.50 -18.16 -19.16
N GLU A 346 -27.17 -18.05 -19.15
CA GLU A 346 -26.38 -17.84 -20.38
C GLU A 346 -26.57 -18.99 -21.38
N ARG A 347 -26.75 -20.24 -20.91
CA ARG A 347 -27.02 -21.39 -21.77
C ARG A 347 -28.38 -21.28 -22.47
N THR A 348 -29.42 -20.76 -21.81
CA THR A 348 -30.74 -20.58 -22.46
C THR A 348 -30.65 -19.58 -23.62
N LEU A 349 -29.73 -18.62 -23.54
CA LEU A 349 -29.40 -17.66 -24.61
C LEU A 349 -28.35 -18.17 -25.60
N SER A 350 -27.94 -19.43 -25.50
CA SER A 350 -26.85 -20.01 -26.30
C SER A 350 -25.52 -19.23 -26.20
N ILE A 351 -25.27 -18.54 -25.09
CA ILE A 351 -24.03 -17.80 -24.82
C ILE A 351 -23.01 -18.79 -24.23
N THR A 352 -21.92 -19.04 -24.96
CA THR A 352 -20.88 -19.99 -24.54
C THR A 352 -19.53 -19.31 -24.29
N LYS A 353 -18.67 -19.95 -23.50
CA LYS A 353 -17.27 -19.50 -23.30
C LYS A 353 -16.53 -19.34 -24.63
N THR A 354 -16.80 -20.22 -25.60
CA THR A 354 -16.21 -20.16 -26.94
C THR A 354 -16.65 -18.90 -27.69
N LYS A 355 -17.95 -18.56 -27.65
CA LYS A 355 -18.46 -17.31 -28.24
C LYS A 355 -17.79 -16.07 -27.61
N LYS A 356 -17.62 -16.04 -26.28
CA LYS A 356 -16.91 -14.95 -25.59
C LYS A 356 -15.42 -14.89 -25.96
N ARG A 357 -14.73 -16.03 -26.03
CA ARG A 357 -13.30 -16.12 -26.39
C ARG A 357 -13.01 -15.58 -27.80
N PHE A 358 -13.88 -15.90 -28.76
CA PHE A 358 -13.70 -15.50 -30.16
C PHE A 358 -14.51 -14.25 -30.55
N TYR A 359 -15.20 -13.61 -29.61
CA TYR A 359 -16.06 -12.45 -29.86
C TYR A 359 -15.39 -11.36 -30.69
N ARG A 360 -14.22 -10.89 -30.23
CA ARG A 360 -13.48 -9.83 -30.93
C ARG A 360 -13.05 -10.23 -32.34
N ARG A 361 -12.74 -11.51 -32.58
CA ARG A 361 -12.37 -11.99 -33.93
C ARG A 361 -13.58 -12.02 -34.85
N ARG A 362 -14.74 -12.47 -34.35
CA ARG A 362 -15.99 -12.58 -35.11
C ARG A 362 -16.57 -11.21 -35.48
N TYR A 363 -16.40 -10.21 -34.62
CA TYR A 363 -17.04 -8.90 -34.79
C TYR A 363 -16.06 -7.76 -35.11
N LYS A 364 -14.75 -8.03 -35.33
CA LYS A 364 -13.76 -7.04 -35.82
C LYS A 364 -13.97 -6.63 -37.29
N LYS A 365 -14.77 -7.36 -38.07
CA LYS A 365 -14.88 -7.20 -39.53
C LYS A 365 -16.06 -6.32 -40.00
N GLN A 366 -16.69 -5.54 -39.12
CA GLN A 366 -17.77 -4.62 -39.49
C GLN A 366 -17.48 -3.21 -38.95
N THR A 367 -16.39 -2.60 -39.38
CA THR A 367 -16.35 -1.14 -39.54
C THR A 367 -16.82 -0.87 -40.96
N VAL A 368 -18.09 -0.47 -41.09
CA VAL A 368 -18.58 0.21 -42.30
C VAL A 368 -17.69 1.46 -42.47
N PRO A 369 -17.21 1.79 -43.68
CA PRO A 369 -16.52 3.05 -43.90
C PRO A 369 -17.46 4.19 -43.49
N PRO A 370 -17.00 5.26 -42.84
CA PRO A 370 -17.85 6.41 -42.61
C PRO A 370 -18.32 6.94 -43.98
N SER A 371 -19.62 7.21 -44.11
CA SER A 371 -20.18 7.98 -45.21
C SER A 371 -19.48 9.32 -45.29
N ALA A 372 -19.22 9.81 -46.50
CA ALA A 372 -18.42 10.99 -46.78
C ALA A 372 -19.06 12.32 -46.34
N ASP A 373 -20.23 12.31 -45.71
CA ASP A 373 -20.93 13.51 -45.25
C ASP A 373 -21.18 13.41 -43.75
N ASP A 374 -20.27 13.99 -42.96
CA ASP A 374 -20.58 14.70 -41.72
C ASP A 374 -19.30 15.39 -41.21
N THR A 375 -19.10 16.62 -41.68
CA THR A 375 -18.17 17.58 -41.10
C THR A 375 -18.74 18.09 -39.79
N ILE A 376 -18.51 17.35 -38.70
CA ILE A 376 -18.67 17.89 -37.34
C ILE A 376 -17.41 17.58 -36.55
N ASN A 377 -16.69 18.67 -36.24
CA ASN A 377 -15.51 18.73 -35.38
C ASN A 377 -15.67 17.84 -34.15
N ASN A 378 -14.88 16.78 -34.10
CA ASN A 378 -14.50 16.13 -32.85
C ASN A 378 -13.00 15.89 -32.92
N ASP A 379 -12.26 16.67 -32.12
CA ASP A 379 -10.85 16.50 -31.84
C ASP A 379 -10.60 15.04 -31.44
N VAL A 380 -10.00 14.28 -32.36
CA VAL A 380 -9.31 13.05 -32.02
C VAL A 380 -8.19 13.45 -31.06
N PRO A 381 -8.05 12.86 -29.86
CA PRO A 381 -6.93 13.19 -28.99
C PRO A 381 -5.64 12.67 -29.65
N GLN A 382 -5.01 13.53 -30.44
CA GLN A 382 -3.60 13.43 -30.79
C GLN A 382 -2.83 13.29 -29.48
N ARG A 383 -1.96 12.28 -29.42
CA ARG A 383 -1.04 12.06 -28.30
C ARG A 383 -0.06 13.24 -28.21
N SER A 384 -0.46 14.33 -27.59
CA SER A 384 0.41 15.44 -27.24
C SER A 384 1.27 15.01 -26.05
N TYR A 385 2.54 14.72 -26.31
CA TYR A 385 3.57 14.54 -25.28
C TYR A 385 3.83 15.89 -24.61
N THR A 386 3.13 16.16 -23.51
CA THR A 386 3.45 17.28 -22.62
C THR A 386 4.15 16.75 -21.37
N HIS A 387 5.37 17.23 -21.12
CA HIS A 387 6.27 16.86 -20.01
C HIS A 387 5.68 16.96 -18.58
N ARG A 388 4.45 17.46 -18.41
CA ARG A 388 3.72 17.53 -17.12
C ARG A 388 2.70 16.42 -16.90
N ARG A 389 2.46 15.56 -17.88
CA ARG A 389 1.58 14.38 -17.73
C ARG A 389 2.45 13.14 -17.74
N ILE A 390 2.83 12.67 -16.54
CA ILE A 390 3.28 11.30 -16.38
C ILE A 390 2.10 10.45 -16.86
N THR A 391 2.21 9.83 -18.04
CA THR A 391 1.36 8.72 -18.44
C THR A 391 1.58 7.60 -17.43
N ALA A 392 0.86 7.72 -16.32
CA ALA A 392 0.85 6.76 -15.24
C ALA A 392 0.33 5.44 -15.80
N THR A 393 0.94 4.36 -15.33
CA THR A 393 0.52 2.95 -15.28
C THR A 393 -0.69 2.48 -16.13
N PRO A 394 -0.77 1.20 -16.54
CA PRO A 394 -1.91 0.64 -17.31
C PRO A 394 -3.30 0.76 -16.65
N TYR A 395 -3.39 1.39 -15.47
CA TYR A 395 -4.57 1.64 -14.67
C TYR A 395 -4.83 3.12 -14.42
N PHE A 396 -4.24 4.05 -15.20
CA PHE A 396 -4.67 5.45 -15.16
C PHE A 396 -6.15 5.52 -15.52
N ARG A 397 -6.98 5.76 -14.51
CA ARG A 397 -8.43 5.86 -14.62
C ARG A 397 -8.81 7.28 -14.24
N GLU A 398 -9.12 8.09 -15.26
CA GLU A 398 -9.60 9.45 -15.09
C GLU A 398 -10.98 9.47 -14.42
N GLY A 399 -11.14 10.38 -13.46
CA GLY A 399 -12.38 10.62 -12.72
C GLY A 399 -12.47 9.83 -11.43
N GLY A 400 -12.47 10.56 -10.32
CA GLY A 400 -12.52 10.09 -8.94
C GLY A 400 -12.53 11.28 -7.98
N PHE A 401 -12.77 11.06 -6.68
CA PHE A 401 -12.80 12.11 -5.65
C PHE A 401 -11.39 12.51 -5.18
N TYR A 402 -10.52 12.85 -6.12
CA TYR A 402 -9.10 13.07 -5.89
C TYR A 402 -8.84 14.13 -4.82
N ASP A 403 -8.40 13.71 -3.63
CA ASP A 403 -7.95 14.60 -2.57
C ASP A 403 -6.43 14.81 -2.65
N ASN A 404 -6.02 15.98 -3.12
CA ASN A 404 -4.63 16.43 -3.14
C ASN A 404 -4.03 16.47 -1.72
N HIS A 405 -4.84 16.79 -0.71
CA HIS A 405 -4.38 16.95 0.67
C HIS A 405 -4.09 15.60 1.31
N ALA A 406 -4.86 14.55 1.04
CA ALA A 406 -4.55 13.18 1.47
C ALA A 406 -3.16 12.71 0.98
N HIS A 407 -2.83 12.96 -0.30
CA HIS A 407 -1.53 12.58 -0.84
C HIS A 407 -0.38 13.32 -0.15
N ILE A 408 -0.52 14.64 0.03
CA ILE A 408 0.47 15.46 0.74
C ILE A 408 0.61 14.94 2.18
N ARG A 409 -0.48 14.69 2.91
CA ARG A 409 -0.45 14.16 4.29
C ARG A 409 0.31 12.83 4.41
N TRP A 410 0.04 11.87 3.53
CA TRP A 410 0.68 10.56 3.58
C TRP A 410 2.16 10.60 3.18
N THR A 411 2.57 11.57 2.36
CA THR A 411 3.95 11.71 1.91
C THR A 411 4.78 12.67 2.75
N SER A 412 4.19 13.74 3.30
CA SER A 412 4.81 14.74 4.18
C SER A 412 5.16 14.16 5.53
N SER A 413 4.37 13.18 6.01
CA SER A 413 4.66 12.52 7.27
C SER A 413 6.04 11.85 7.27
N ASN A 414 6.58 11.43 6.11
CA ASN A 414 7.93 10.84 6.03
C ASN A 414 9.08 11.86 6.23
N PHE A 415 8.80 13.17 6.17
CA PHE A 415 9.83 14.21 6.29
C PHE A 415 10.00 14.75 7.72
N LEU A 416 8.93 14.75 8.54
CA LEU A 416 8.95 15.22 9.94
C LEU A 416 8.66 14.10 10.97
N HIS A 417 8.07 12.98 10.56
CA HIS A 417 7.72 11.86 11.44
C HIS A 417 8.24 10.53 10.87
N SER A 418 9.06 9.81 11.63
CA SER A 418 9.78 8.63 11.13
C SER A 418 8.92 7.37 10.89
N ALA A 419 7.58 7.48 10.83
CA ALA A 419 6.68 6.34 10.64
C ALA A 419 6.28 6.15 9.17
N HIS A 420 6.07 4.90 8.78
CA HIS A 420 5.66 4.53 7.42
C HIS A 420 4.27 5.12 7.08
N TRP A 421 4.06 5.57 5.84
CA TRP A 421 2.83 6.25 5.39
C TRP A 421 1.52 5.52 5.75
N THR A 422 1.55 4.18 5.84
CA THR A 422 0.39 3.37 6.22
C THR A 422 -0.14 3.65 7.62
N VAL A 423 0.69 4.20 8.52
CA VAL A 423 0.26 4.59 9.88
C VAL A 423 -0.73 5.75 9.84
N TYR A 424 -0.68 6.58 8.81
CA TYR A 424 -1.49 7.78 8.64
C TYR A 424 -2.62 7.61 7.63
N ARG A 425 -2.73 6.42 7.03
CA ARG A 425 -3.74 6.08 6.03
C ARG A 425 -5.15 6.10 6.62
N ASP A 426 -5.28 5.68 7.88
CA ASP A 426 -6.57 5.41 8.52
C ASP A 426 -7.10 6.64 9.31
N CYS A 427 -6.36 7.76 9.31
CA CYS A 427 -6.75 9.04 9.93
C CYS A 427 -6.76 10.18 8.89
N LEU A 428 -7.90 10.39 8.21
CA LEU A 428 -8.06 11.42 7.16
C LEU A 428 -8.27 12.85 7.71
N GLY A 429 -8.30 13.03 9.04
CA GLY A 429 -8.74 14.25 9.73
C GLY A 429 -7.66 15.25 10.17
N PHE A 430 -6.54 15.39 9.45
CA PHE A 430 -5.55 16.46 9.74
C PHE A 430 -5.75 17.65 8.80
N ASN A 431 -6.25 18.77 9.33
CA ASN A 431 -6.60 19.99 8.55
C ASN A 431 -5.55 21.12 8.61
N GLN A 432 -4.39 20.92 9.22
CA GLN A 432 -3.38 21.97 9.35
C GLN A 432 -1.97 21.40 9.16
N ILE A 433 -1.43 21.56 7.95
CA ILE A 433 0.03 21.55 7.74
C ILE A 433 0.33 22.79 6.90
N ASP A 434 0.81 23.83 7.55
CA ASP A 434 1.36 25.03 6.91
C ASP A 434 2.62 24.65 6.12
N LEU A 435 2.55 24.82 4.80
CA LEU A 435 3.71 24.71 3.91
C LEU A 435 4.45 26.05 3.87
N PHE A 436 5.65 26.11 4.46
CA PHE A 436 6.54 27.26 4.34
C PHE A 436 7.65 27.08 3.28
N SER A 437 8.15 28.24 2.86
CA SER A 437 8.73 28.65 1.59
C SER A 437 10.27 28.58 1.48
N PHE A 438 10.74 28.67 0.23
CA PHE A 438 12.13 28.73 -0.27
C PHE A 438 13.05 29.85 0.32
N ILE A 439 14.39 29.67 0.27
CA ILE A 439 15.44 30.51 -0.42
C ILE A 439 16.88 30.36 0.17
N ASN A 440 17.86 30.21 -0.77
CA ASN A 440 19.31 30.56 -0.91
C ASN A 440 20.42 30.58 0.19
N ASN A 441 21.50 29.87 -0.21
CA ASN A 441 22.97 30.18 -0.27
C ASN A 441 23.79 30.45 1.01
N SER A 442 24.85 29.66 1.26
CA SER A 442 26.24 29.90 0.77
C SER A 442 27.34 28.95 1.31
N TYR A 443 28.35 28.73 0.44
CA TYR A 443 29.79 28.44 0.63
C TYR A 443 30.29 27.41 1.69
N ILE A 444 30.75 26.24 1.21
CA ILE A 444 32.10 25.63 1.43
C ILE A 444 32.42 24.79 0.16
N GLY A 445 33.39 25.21 -0.66
CA GLY A 445 33.32 24.95 -2.11
C GLY A 445 33.56 23.53 -2.65
N ASN A 446 34.27 22.62 -1.96
CA ASN A 446 34.80 21.43 -2.67
C ASN A 446 34.42 20.05 -2.09
N VAL A 447 33.87 19.97 -0.87
CA VAL A 447 33.54 18.67 -0.23
C VAL A 447 32.17 18.67 0.47
N LEU A 448 31.76 19.81 1.06
CA LEU A 448 30.50 19.97 1.78
C LEU A 448 29.77 21.23 1.30
N ASP A 449 28.60 21.09 0.69
CA ASP A 449 27.69 22.20 0.42
C ASP A 449 26.95 22.56 1.73
N ILE A 450 27.08 23.79 2.22
CA ILE A 450 26.18 24.38 3.21
C ILE A 450 25.15 25.20 2.42
N ARG A 451 23.85 24.94 2.60
CA ARG A 451 22.77 25.57 1.81
C ARG A 451 21.71 26.20 2.66
#